data_AF-A0A8S9VV85-F1
#
_entry.id   AF-A0A8S9VV85-F1
#
_cell.length_a   1.000
_cell.length_b   1.000
_cell.length_c   1.000
_cell.angle_alpha   90.00
_cell.angle_beta   90.00
_cell.angle_gamma   90.00
#
_symmetry.space_group_name_H-M   'P 1'
#
loop_
_entity.id
_entity.type
_entity.pdbx_description
1 polymer ?
#
loop_
_entity_poly.entity_id
_entity_poly.type
_entity_poly.pdbx_seq_one_letter_code
_entity_poly.pdbx_strand_id
1 'polypeptide(L)' 'MVELDKEQEKVFVNEMMEANELKGASKKRLIKFLGAKYDWDKHKVQFRLTRALIAERYAASSH' A
#
# COMPACT_ATOMS: atom_id res chain seq x y z
N MET A 1 14.29 -4.76 -10.78
CA MET A 1 13.52 -3.87 -9.89
C MET A 1 13.17 -2.64 -10.70
N VAL A 2 11.90 -2.33 -10.90
CA VAL A 2 11.51 -1.07 -11.57
C VAL A 2 11.89 0.07 -10.65
N GLU A 3 12.83 0.92 -11.09
CA GLU A 3 13.17 2.15 -10.39
C GLU A 3 12.22 3.25 -10.87
N LEU A 4 11.24 3.57 -10.03
CA LEU A 4 10.47 4.79 -10.18
C LEU A 4 11.31 5.98 -9.70
N ASP A 5 11.15 7.12 -10.36
CA ASP A 5 11.63 8.37 -9.78
C ASP A 5 10.81 8.75 -8.53
N LYS A 6 11.29 9.75 -7.79
CA LYS A 6 10.66 10.18 -6.52
C LYS A 6 9.23 10.72 -6.71
N GLU A 7 8.93 11.34 -7.85
CA GLU A 7 7.59 11.85 -8.13
C GLU A 7 6.64 10.72 -8.54
N GLN A 8 7.10 9.78 -9.37
CA GLN A 8 6.35 8.58 -9.72
C GLN A 8 6.02 7.73 -8.49
N GLU A 9 6.99 7.51 -7.59
CA GLU A 9 6.74 6.83 -6.32
C GLU A 9 5.69 7.60 -5.49
N LYS A 10 5.81 8.92 -5.41
CA LYS A 10 4.89 9.75 -4.64
C LYS A 10 3.48 9.72 -5.21
N VAL A 11 3.32 9.81 -6.54
CA VAL A 11 2.03 9.69 -7.23
C VAL A 11 1.43 8.31 -6.96
N PHE A 12 2.18 7.24 -7.18
CA PHE A 12 1.73 5.88 -6.92
C PHE A 12 1.23 5.71 -5.48
N VAL A 13 2.04 6.14 -4.51
CA VAL A 13 1.68 6.03 -3.09
C VAL A 13 0.45 6.86 -2.75
N ASN A 14 0.32 8.06 -3.31
CA ASN A 14 -0.84 8.91 -3.08
C ASN A 14 -2.12 8.31 -3.69
N GLU A 15 -2.07 7.82 -4.93
CA GLU A 15 -3.21 7.14 -5.57
C GLU A 15 -3.67 5.94 -4.75
N MET A 16 -2.74 5.12 -4.25
CA MET A 16 -3.06 3.95 -3.45
C MET A 16 -3.66 4.33 -2.08
N MET A 17 -3.18 5.40 -1.46
CA MET A 17 -3.75 5.92 -0.22
C MET A 17 -5.19 6.42 -0.45
N GLU A 18 -5.40 7.21 -1.51
CA GLU A 18 -6.71 7.78 -1.85
C GLU A 18 -7.71 6.70 -2.23
N ALA A 19 -7.35 5.78 -3.13
CA ALA A 19 -8.22 4.71 -3.60
C ALA A 19 -8.68 3.73 -2.50
N ASN A 20 -7.96 3.69 -1.37
CA ASN A 20 -8.28 2.84 -0.23
C ASN A 20 -8.73 3.64 1.01
N GLU A 21 -8.96 4.96 0.85
CA GLU A 21 -9.35 5.88 1.92
C GLU A 21 -8.42 5.84 3.15
N LEU A 22 -7.13 5.57 2.92
CA LEU A 22 -6.14 5.38 3.98
C LEU A 22 -5.57 6.71 4.44
N LYS A 23 -5.27 6.78 5.74
CA LYS A 23 -4.57 7.91 6.37
C LYS A 23 -3.42 7.42 7.24
N GLY A 24 -2.44 8.28 7.45
CA GLY A 24 -1.34 8.05 8.39
C GLY A 24 -0.07 7.43 7.79
N ALA A 25 1.05 7.67 8.49
CA ALA A 25 2.39 7.34 8.01
C ALA A 25 2.71 5.83 7.98
N SER A 26 2.02 5.01 8.78
CA SER A 26 2.22 3.57 8.80
C SER A 26 1.70 2.91 7.51
N LYS A 27 0.48 3.29 7.08
CA LYS A 27 -0.10 2.81 5.80
C LYS A 27 0.71 3.27 4.60
N LYS A 28 1.19 4.52 4.61
CA LYS A 28 2.12 5.04 3.60
C LYS A 28 3.39 4.20 3.48
N ARG A 29 4.01 3.84 4.61
CA ARG A 29 5.20 2.99 4.66
C ARG A 29 4.92 1.58 4.14
N LEU A 30 3.76 1.02 4.47
CA LEU A 30 3.33 -0.28 3.95
C LEU A 30 3.22 -0.27 2.41
N ILE A 31 2.57 0.75 1.84
CA ILE A 31 2.41 0.86 0.37
C ILE A 31 3.77 0.97 -0.31
N LYS A 32 4.70 1.79 0.22
CA LYS A 32 6.07 1.88 -0.32
C LYS A 32 6.80 0.54 -0.30
N PHE A 33 6.71 -0.17 0.83
CA PHE A 33 7.32 -1.50 0.98
C PHE A 33 6.74 -2.50 -0.04
N LEU A 34 5.41 -2.52 -0.20
CA LEU A 34 4.75 -3.37 -1.18
C LEU A 34 5.12 -2.97 -2.61
N GLY A 35 5.18 -1.66 -2.91
CA GLY A 35 5.61 -1.12 -4.20
C GLY A 35 6.99 -1.63 -4.57
N ALA A 36 7.99 -1.42 -3.72
CA ALA A 36 9.35 -1.92 -3.95
C ALA A 36 9.40 -3.45 -4.10
N LYS A 37 8.62 -4.20 -3.29
CA LYS A 37 8.61 -5.66 -3.31
C LYS A 37 7.97 -6.26 -4.57
N TYR A 38 7.01 -5.56 -5.16
CA TYR A 38 6.23 -6.05 -6.30
C TYR A 38 6.47 -5.21 -7.57
N ASP A 39 7.63 -4.58 -7.68
CA ASP A 39 8.03 -3.79 -8.86
C ASP A 39 6.99 -2.73 -9.26
N TRP A 40 6.33 -2.13 -8.25
CA TRP A 40 5.31 -1.11 -8.41
C TRP A 40 4.09 -1.56 -9.25
N ASP A 41 3.87 -2.86 -9.35
CA ASP A 41 2.69 -3.44 -9.98
C ASP A 41 1.44 -3.12 -9.14
N LYS A 42 0.62 -2.20 -9.65
CA LYS A 42 -0.58 -1.69 -8.97
C LYS A 42 -1.52 -2.82 -8.54
N HIS A 43 -1.71 -3.84 -9.36
CA HIS A 43 -2.61 -4.97 -9.05
C HIS A 43 -2.06 -5.82 -7.91
N LYS A 44 -0.78 -6.17 -7.93
CA LYS A 44 -0.14 -6.95 -6.85
C LYS A 44 -0.09 -6.19 -5.54
N VAL A 45 0.23 -4.89 -5.59
CA VAL A 45 0.26 -4.02 -4.41
C VAL A 45 -1.15 -3.91 -3.82
N GLN A 46 -2.17 -3.62 -4.63
CA GLN A 46 -3.57 -3.55 -4.18
C GLN A 46 -4.02 -4.86 -3.53
N PHE A 47 -3.78 -5.99 -4.19
CA PHE A 47 -4.15 -7.30 -3.65
C PHE A 47 -3.54 -7.55 -2.26
N ARG A 48 -2.25 -7.26 -2.10
CA ARG A 48 -1.55 -7.47 -0.82
C ARG A 48 -1.97 -6.46 0.24
N LEU A 49 -2.20 -5.21 -0.13
CA LEU A 49 -2.70 -4.17 0.76
C LEU A 49 -4.08 -4.54 1.30
N THR A 50 -5.03 -4.93 0.44
CA THR A 50 -6.37 -5.36 0.86
C THR A 50 -6.30 -6.52 1.85
N ARG A 51 -5.47 -7.54 1.60
CA ARG A 51 -5.32 -8.67 2.55
C ARG A 51 -4.76 -8.22 3.90
N ALA A 52 -3.79 -7.32 3.92
CA ALA A 52 -3.23 -6.79 5.17
C ALA A 52 -4.27 -6.00 5.98
N LEU A 53 -5.07 -5.15 5.32
CA LEU A 53 -6.13 -4.38 5.98
C LEU A 53 -7.24 -5.28 6.53
N ILE A 54 -7.62 -6.33 5.80
CA ILE A 54 -8.60 -7.31 6.26
C ILE A 54 -8.10 -8.03 7.51
N ALA A 55 -6.84 -8.49 7.51
CA ALA A 55 -6.25 -9.17 8.66
C ALA A 55 -6.21 -8.27 9.91
N GLU A 56 -5.87 -6.99 9.74
CA GLU A 56 -5.90 -5.99 10.82
C GLU A 56 -7.31 -5.80 11.39
N ARG A 57 -8.33 -5.70 10.53
CA ARG A 57 -9.74 -5.58 10.98
C ARG A 57 -10.15 -6.81 11.79
N TYR A 58 -9.87 -8.02 11.31
CA TYR A 58 -10.19 -9.23 12.06
C TYR A 58 -9.45 -9.34 13.39
N ALA A 59 -8.17 -8.96 13.44
CA ALA A 59 -7.42 -8.92 14.68
C ALA A 59 -8.01 -7.91 15.69
N ALA A 60 -8.48 -6.76 15.20
CA ALA A 60 -9.14 -5.75 16.03
C ALA A 60 -10.55 -6.18 16.50
N SER A 61 -11.28 -6.98 15.72
CA SER A 61 -12.61 -7.48 16.07
C SER A 61 -12.60 -8.75 16.94
N SER A 62 -11.44 -9.38 17.13
CA SER A 62 -11.29 -10.59 17.95
C SER A 62 -10.91 -10.30 19.41
N HIS A 63 -11.03 -9.02 19.81
CA HIS A 63 -10.82 -8.51 21.16
C HIS A 63 -12.14 -8.04 21.76
#